data_AF-A0A399ZGG5-F1
#
_entry.id   AF-A0A399ZGG5-F1
#
_cell.length_a   1.000
_cell.length_b   1.000
_cell.length_c   1.000
_cell.angle_alpha   90.00
_cell.angle_beta   90.00
_cell.angle_gamma   90.00
#
_symmetry.space_group_name_H-M   'P 1'
#
loop_
_entity.id
_entity.type
_entity.pdbx_description
1 polymer ?
#
loop_
_entity_poly.entity_id
_entity_poly.type
_entity_poly.pdbx_seq_one_letter_code
_entity_poly.pdbx_strand_id
1 'polypeptide(L)'
;MSAFYIILSLLLWGLVHSILASLGFKSFLANLLGDAPMRGYRLFYNVFSFLSFLPILYLVVALPDARLYSVSAPLSYAMMFGQGVMVILLVVGVLQTGMLTFAGLRQLIEGERPPKFMWLSPQVTVNSFTLYIAAMIYIFIGAYFEERKLAREFGAAYAEYRSKTPMFIPCLKG
;
A
#
# COMPACT_ATOMS: atom_id res chain seq x y z
N MET A 1 13.41 -21.55 18.80
CA MET A 1 12.88 -22.42 17.72
C MET A 1 11.52 -21.94 17.20
N SER A 2 10.62 -21.42 18.05
CA SER A 2 9.30 -20.87 17.65
C SER A 2 9.35 -19.83 16.51
N ALA A 3 10.20 -18.80 16.65
CA ALA A 3 10.30 -17.72 15.67
C ALA A 3 10.73 -18.20 14.27
N PHE A 4 11.55 -19.25 14.19
CA PHE A 4 11.99 -19.82 12.91
C PHE A 4 10.80 -20.36 12.11
N TYR A 5 9.88 -21.09 12.75
CA TYR A 5 8.69 -21.62 12.07
C TYR A 5 7.78 -20.49 11.57
N ILE A 6 7.55 -19.46 12.38
CA ILE A 6 6.73 -18.31 11.98
C ILE A 6 7.37 -17.58 10.79
N ILE A 7 8.67 -17.30 10.84
CA ILE A 7 9.40 -16.62 9.76
C ILE A 7 9.39 -17.47 8.49
N LEU A 8 9.70 -18.77 8.59
CA LEU A 8 9.70 -19.68 7.45
C LEU A 8 8.31 -19.77 6.81
N SER A 9 7.26 -19.91 7.62
CA SER A 9 5.87 -19.91 7.14
C SER A 9 5.50 -18.60 6.48
N LEU A 10 5.90 -17.45 7.03
CA LEU A 10 5.68 -16.14 6.43
C LEU A 10 6.41 -15.98 5.09
N LEU A 11 7.65 -16.45 4.98
CA LEU A 11 8.42 -16.39 3.73
C LEU A 11 7.80 -17.28 2.64
N LEU A 12 7.44 -18.52 2.98
CA LEU A 12 6.79 -19.44 2.05
C LEU A 12 5.42 -18.91 1.61
N TRP A 13 4.61 -18.43 2.55
CA TRP A 13 3.33 -17.80 2.23
C TRP A 13 3.50 -16.54 1.40
N GLY A 14 4.45 -15.67 1.75
CA GLY A 14 4.74 -14.44 1.01
C GLY A 14 5.18 -14.71 -0.42
N LEU A 15 5.98 -15.76 -0.64
CA LEU A 15 6.37 -16.22 -1.97
C LEU A 15 5.14 -16.65 -2.79
N VAL A 16 4.32 -17.56 -2.25
CA VAL A 16 3.12 -18.06 -2.93
C VAL A 16 2.14 -16.92 -3.19
N HIS A 17 1.86 -16.09 -2.19
CA HIS A 17 0.97 -14.94 -2.29
C HIS A 17 1.43 -13.93 -3.35
N SER A 18 2.74 -13.66 -3.43
CA SER A 18 3.32 -12.75 -4.43
C SER A 18 3.26 -13.32 -5.84
N ILE A 19 3.53 -14.62 -6.00
CA ILE A 19 3.40 -15.29 -7.31
C ILE A 19 1.96 -15.21 -7.79
N LEU A 20 0.97 -15.55 -6.96
CA LEU A 20 -0.45 -15.48 -7.31
C LEU A 20 -0.91 -14.02 -7.55
N ALA A 21 -0.36 -13.04 -6.83
CA ALA A 21 -0.68 -11.64 -7.07
C ALA A 21 -0.14 -11.12 -8.41
N SER A 22 0.92 -11.74 -8.94
CA SER A 22 1.69 -11.21 -10.06
C SER A 22 0.87 -11.16 -11.36
N LEU A 23 1.12 -10.11 -12.16
CA LEU A 23 0.52 -9.98 -13.50
C LEU A 23 0.92 -11.15 -14.40
N GLY A 24 2.16 -11.63 -14.30
CA GLY A 24 2.65 -12.76 -15.10
C GLY A 24 1.87 -14.04 -14.85
N PHE A 25 1.59 -14.37 -13.58
CA PHE A 25 0.81 -15.56 -13.24
C PHE A 25 -0.65 -15.42 -13.68
N LYS A 26 -1.25 -14.24 -13.52
CA LYS A 26 -2.61 -13.97 -14.03
C LYS A 26 -2.69 -14.13 -15.55
N SER A 27 -1.73 -13.57 -16.30
CA SER A 27 -1.68 -13.73 -17.75
C SER A 27 -1.46 -15.18 -18.17
N PHE A 28 -0.60 -15.91 -17.47
CA PHE A 28 -0.41 -17.35 -17.68
C PHE A 28 -1.73 -18.12 -17.51
N LEU A 29 -2.46 -17.84 -16.42
CA LEU A 29 -3.72 -18.52 -16.14
C LEU A 29 -4.84 -18.13 -17.13
N ALA A 30 -4.89 -16.88 -17.55
CA ALA A 30 -5.79 -16.40 -18.59
C ALA A 30 -5.54 -17.11 -19.93
N ASN A 31 -4.28 -17.28 -20.32
CA ASN A 31 -3.91 -18.00 -21.54
C ASN A 31 -4.26 -19.51 -21.46
N LEU A 32 -4.22 -20.09 -20.26
CA LEU A 32 -4.50 -21.52 -20.05
C LEU A 32 -5.99 -21.84 -19.95
N LEU A 33 -6.76 -21.00 -19.25
CA LEU A 33 -8.16 -21.27 -18.89
C LEU A 33 -9.16 -20.38 -19.65
N GLY A 34 -8.67 -19.36 -20.36
CA GLY A 34 -9.48 -18.32 -21.01
C GLY A 34 -9.90 -17.19 -20.05
N ASP A 35 -10.51 -16.15 -20.61
CA ASP A 35 -10.87 -14.92 -19.87
C ASP A 35 -12.09 -15.08 -18.95
N ALA A 36 -13.01 -16.01 -19.26
CA ALA A 36 -14.23 -16.23 -18.48
C ALA A 36 -13.96 -16.60 -17.00
N PRO A 37 -13.12 -17.60 -16.67
CA PRO A 37 -12.80 -17.93 -15.27
C PRO A 37 -11.99 -16.84 -14.56
N MET A 38 -11.28 -15.98 -15.29
CA MET A 38 -10.48 -14.91 -14.70
C MET A 38 -11.31 -13.86 -13.95
N ARG A 39 -12.63 -13.76 -14.22
CA ARG A 39 -13.54 -12.87 -13.48
C ARG A 39 -13.65 -13.24 -11.99
N GLY A 40 -13.53 -14.52 -11.66
CA GLY A 40 -13.56 -15.03 -10.28
C GLY A 40 -12.20 -15.09 -9.61
N TYR A 41 -11.11 -14.81 -10.34
CA TYR A 41 -9.75 -14.97 -9.85
C TYR A 41 -9.48 -14.12 -8.59
N ARG A 42 -9.93 -12.87 -8.57
CA ARG A 42 -9.73 -11.98 -7.42
C ARG A 42 -10.37 -12.51 -6.14
N LEU A 43 -11.60 -13.03 -6.25
CA LEU A 43 -12.30 -13.63 -5.11
C LEU A 43 -11.57 -14.88 -4.63
N PHE A 44 -11.22 -15.78 -5.56
CA PHE A 44 -10.42 -16.97 -5.25
C PHE A 44 -9.11 -16.61 -4.54
N TYR A 45 -8.37 -15.65 -5.08
CA TYR A 45 -7.10 -15.19 -4.54
C TYR A 45 -7.25 -14.63 -3.12
N ASN A 46 -8.27 -13.82 -2.87
CA ASN A 46 -8.54 -13.27 -1.54
C ASN A 46 -8.90 -14.37 -0.53
N VAL A 47 -9.79 -15.29 -0.90
CA VAL A 47 -10.19 -16.42 -0.05
C VAL A 47 -9.00 -17.31 0.25
N PHE A 48 -8.24 -17.69 -0.79
CA PHE A 48 -7.01 -18.47 -0.65
C PHE A 48 -6.00 -17.76 0.26
N SER A 49 -5.75 -16.47 0.04
CA SER A 49 -4.79 -15.69 0.83
C SER A 49 -5.21 -15.62 2.30
N PHE A 50 -6.48 -15.39 2.57
CA PHE A 50 -7.02 -15.38 3.93
C PHE A 50 -6.88 -16.74 4.61
N LEU A 51 -7.37 -17.81 3.97
CA LEU A 51 -7.36 -19.16 4.53
C LEU A 51 -5.93 -19.69 4.73
N SER A 52 -5.04 -19.47 3.76
CA SER A 52 -3.63 -19.89 3.85
C SER A 52 -2.83 -19.12 4.90
N PHE A 53 -3.30 -17.94 5.32
CA PHE A 53 -2.68 -17.17 6.40
C PHE A 53 -3.13 -17.62 7.81
N LEU A 54 -4.32 -18.23 7.95
CA LEU A 54 -4.84 -18.70 9.24
C LEU A 54 -3.89 -19.67 9.98
N PRO A 55 -3.25 -20.66 9.34
CA PRO A 55 -2.26 -21.50 10.00
C PRO A 55 -1.09 -20.71 10.59
N ILE A 56 -0.69 -19.60 9.97
CA ILE A 56 0.40 -18.75 10.47
C ILE A 56 -0.07 -18.01 11.74
N LEU A 57 -1.29 -17.49 11.74
CA LEU A 57 -1.89 -16.89 12.94
C LEU A 57 -2.03 -17.92 14.06
N TYR A 58 -2.38 -19.16 13.73
CA TYR A 58 -2.40 -20.25 14.69
C TYR A 58 -1.01 -20.49 15.29
N LEU A 59 0.06 -20.50 14.50
CA LEU A 59 1.43 -20.63 15.01
C LEU A 59 1.80 -19.49 15.97
N VAL A 60 1.38 -18.26 15.69
CA VAL A 60 1.64 -17.09 16.55
C VAL A 60 1.01 -17.25 17.93
N VAL A 61 -0.17 -17.87 18.01
CA VAL A 61 -0.89 -18.08 19.28
C VAL A 61 -0.49 -19.37 19.98
N ALA A 62 -0.16 -20.42 19.23
CA ALA A 62 0.10 -21.76 19.76
C ALA A 62 1.55 -21.99 20.20
N LEU A 63 2.51 -21.29 19.59
CA LEU A 63 3.91 -21.48 19.93
C LEU A 63 4.27 -20.78 21.26
N PRO A 64 5.25 -21.32 22.02
CA PRO A 64 5.72 -20.68 23.24
C PRO A 64 6.23 -19.26 22.95
N ASP A 65 5.68 -18.29 23.67
CA ASP A 65 6.01 -16.87 23.56
C ASP A 65 6.74 -16.37 24.82
N ALA A 66 7.57 -15.34 24.64
CA ALA A 66 8.31 -14.69 25.71
C ALA A 66 8.18 -13.17 25.55
N ARG A 67 7.82 -12.48 26.64
CA ARG A 67 7.70 -11.02 26.63
C ARG A 67 9.05 -10.38 26.32
N LEU A 68 9.16 -9.77 25.14
CA LEU A 68 10.40 -9.10 24.70
C LEU A 68 10.65 -7.77 25.43
N TYR A 69 9.60 -6.96 25.59
CA TYR A 69 9.67 -5.69 26.31
C TYR A 69 8.31 -5.33 26.93
N SER A 70 8.35 -4.44 27.92
CA SER A 70 7.16 -3.79 28.46
C SER A 70 7.45 -2.31 28.65
N VAL A 71 6.52 -1.48 28.20
CA VAL A 71 6.60 -0.02 28.36
C VAL A 71 5.65 0.38 29.48
N SER A 72 6.15 1.15 30.43
CA SER A 72 5.33 1.69 31.52
C SER A 72 4.44 2.84 31.07
N ALA A 73 3.41 3.13 31.85
CA ALA A 73 2.66 4.37 31.70
C ALA A 73 3.60 5.58 31.96
N PRO A 74 3.40 6.71 31.24
CA PRO A 74 2.27 7.00 30.34
C PRO A 74 2.49 6.55 28.88
N LEU A 75 3.70 6.17 28.49
CA LEU A 75 4.04 5.93 27.08
C LEU A 75 3.26 4.75 26.47
N SER A 76 2.90 3.74 27.27
CA SER A 76 2.05 2.63 26.82
C SER A 76 0.68 3.09 26.32
N TYR A 77 0.08 4.14 26.88
CA TYR A 77 -1.19 4.69 26.40
C TYR A 77 -1.07 5.30 25.01
N ALA A 78 0.03 5.98 24.72
CA ALA A 78 0.30 6.52 23.39
C ALA A 78 0.44 5.38 22.35
N MET A 79 1.11 4.27 22.73
CA MET A 79 1.23 3.09 21.86
C MET A 79 -0.14 2.43 21.60
N MET A 80 -0.96 2.25 22.65
CA MET A 80 -2.32 1.72 22.51
C MET A 80 -3.21 2.62 21.65
N PHE A 81 -3.13 3.94 21.85
CA PHE A 81 -3.83 4.92 21.02
C PHE A 81 -3.41 4.79 19.55
N GLY A 82 -2.11 4.70 19.27
CA GLY A 82 -1.57 4.50 17.92
C GLY A 82 -2.10 3.21 17.26
N GLN A 83 -2.18 2.11 18.01
CA GLN A 83 -2.79 0.87 17.51
C GLN A 83 -4.28 1.06 17.16
N GLY A 84 -5.05 1.74 18.01
CA GLY A 84 -6.46 2.06 17.77
C GLY A 84 -6.65 2.90 16.50
N VAL A 85 -5.83 3.93 16.31
CA VAL A 85 -5.82 4.74 15.08
C VAL A 85 -5.54 3.87 13.86
N MET A 86 -4.56 2.96 13.94
CA MET A 86 -4.21 2.09 12.81
C MET A 86 -5.35 1.14 12.44
N VAL A 87 -6.07 0.59 13.42
CA VAL A 87 -7.27 -0.24 13.16
C VAL A 87 -8.37 0.58 12.48
N ILE A 88 -8.61 1.82 12.93
CA ILE A 88 -9.59 2.71 12.31
C ILE A 88 -9.19 3.00 10.86
N LEU A 89 -7.93 3.33 10.60
CA LEU A 89 -7.44 3.58 9.25
C LEU A 89 -7.58 2.37 8.33
N LEU A 90 -7.32 1.16 8.84
CA LEU A 90 -7.54 -0.08 8.10
C LEU A 90 -9.01 -0.26 7.74
N VAL A 91 -9.92 -0.10 8.70
CA VAL A 91 -11.37 -0.20 8.48
C VAL A 91 -11.83 0.84 7.47
N VAL A 92 -11.43 2.11 7.64
CA VAL A 92 -11.74 3.19 6.70
C VAL A 92 -11.22 2.87 5.30
N GLY A 93 -10.00 2.34 5.17
CA GLY A 93 -9.45 1.94 3.87
C GLY A 93 -10.26 0.84 3.18
N VAL A 94 -10.73 -0.17 3.93
CA VAL A 94 -11.61 -1.23 3.42
C VAL A 94 -12.97 -0.65 3.01
N LEU A 95 -13.55 0.22 3.83
CA LEU A 95 -14.83 0.87 3.54
C LEU A 95 -14.75 1.80 2.32
N GLN A 96 -13.66 2.56 2.17
CA GLN A 96 -13.40 3.43 1.02
C GLN A 96 -13.23 2.64 -0.28
N THR A 97 -12.60 1.46 -0.22
CA THR A 97 -12.49 0.55 -1.37
C THR A 97 -13.84 -0.09 -1.71
N GLY A 98 -14.73 -0.19 -0.72
CA GLY A 98 -16.00 -0.89 -0.77
C GLY A 98 -15.82 -2.38 -0.50
N MET A 99 -16.53 -2.93 0.49
CA MET A 99 -16.34 -4.31 0.96
C MET A 99 -16.46 -5.36 -0.15
N LEU A 100 -17.45 -5.23 -1.03
CA LEU A 100 -17.67 -6.17 -2.13
C LEU A 100 -16.58 -6.08 -3.20
N THR A 101 -16.09 -4.87 -3.48
CA THR A 101 -14.97 -4.63 -4.41
C THR A 101 -13.67 -5.16 -3.82
N PHE A 102 -13.46 -4.98 -2.52
CA PHE A 102 -12.31 -5.49 -1.78
C PHE A 102 -12.29 -7.02 -1.81
N ALA A 103 -13.42 -7.65 -1.49
CA ALA A 103 -13.60 -9.10 -1.51
C ALA A 103 -13.46 -9.71 -2.92
N GLY A 104 -13.70 -8.95 -3.99
CA GLY A 104 -13.69 -9.45 -5.37
C GLY A 104 -15.06 -9.87 -5.89
N LEU A 105 -16.11 -9.75 -5.07
CA LEU A 105 -17.48 -10.14 -5.41
C LEU A 105 -18.07 -9.27 -6.52
N ARG A 106 -17.74 -7.98 -6.53
CA ARG A 106 -18.24 -7.05 -7.55
C ARG A 106 -17.70 -7.37 -8.95
N GLN A 107 -16.46 -7.87 -9.02
CA GLN A 107 -15.74 -8.18 -10.24
C GLN A 107 -16.28 -9.44 -10.93
N LEU A 108 -16.97 -10.33 -10.21
CA LEU A 108 -17.72 -11.45 -10.81
C LEU A 108 -18.79 -10.95 -11.78
N ILE A 109 -19.51 -9.89 -11.37
CA ILE A 109 -20.64 -9.34 -12.13
C ILE A 109 -20.15 -8.31 -13.14
N GLU A 110 -19.27 -7.40 -12.72
CA GLU A 110 -18.84 -6.23 -13.51
C GLU A 110 -17.55 -6.46 -14.30
N GLY A 111 -16.82 -7.56 -14.08
CA GLY A 111 -15.49 -7.79 -14.64
C GLY A 111 -14.38 -7.03 -13.88
N GLU A 112 -13.11 -7.34 -14.20
CA GLU A 112 -11.99 -6.55 -13.68
C GLU A 112 -11.97 -5.18 -14.35
N ARG A 113 -12.00 -4.11 -13.54
CA ARG A 113 -11.81 -2.74 -14.03
C ARG A 113 -10.32 -2.42 -14.01
N PRO A 114 -9.77 -1.78 -15.05
CA PRO A 114 -8.38 -1.34 -15.04
C PRO A 114 -8.13 -0.38 -13.87
N PRO A 115 -6.90 -0.35 -13.34
CA PRO A 115 -6.55 0.57 -12.26
C PRO A 115 -6.87 2.00 -12.65
N LYS A 116 -7.58 2.72 -11.77
CA LYS A 116 -7.99 4.11 -12.00
C LYS A 116 -6.77 5.01 -11.76
N PHE A 117 -6.03 5.31 -12.81
CA PHE A 117 -5.00 6.36 -12.74
C PHE A 117 -5.69 7.70 -12.47
N MET A 118 -5.31 8.38 -11.38
CA MET A 118 -6.00 9.56 -10.85
C MET A 118 -6.14 10.70 -11.89
N TRP A 119 -5.10 10.91 -12.70
CA TRP A 119 -5.05 11.95 -13.75
C TRP A 119 -5.54 11.48 -15.13
N LEU A 120 -5.46 10.18 -15.41
CA LEU A 120 -5.80 9.59 -16.72
C LEU A 120 -7.11 8.79 -16.66
N SER A 121 -7.88 8.99 -15.60
CA SER A 121 -9.18 8.35 -15.50
C SER A 121 -10.10 8.96 -16.55
N PRO A 122 -10.83 8.17 -17.34
CA PRO A 122 -11.82 8.68 -18.29
C PRO A 122 -13.02 9.36 -17.60
N GLN A 123 -13.05 9.40 -16.26
CA GLN A 123 -14.14 9.93 -15.44
C GLN A 123 -13.55 10.69 -14.23
N VAL A 124 -13.28 11.98 -14.42
CA VAL A 124 -12.86 12.91 -13.37
C VAL A 124 -14.04 13.80 -12.98
N THR A 125 -14.34 13.92 -11.67
CA THR A 125 -15.38 14.83 -11.17
C THR A 125 -14.82 16.24 -10.98
N VAL A 126 -15.68 17.26 -10.97
CA VAL A 126 -15.28 18.65 -10.70
C VAL A 126 -14.53 18.76 -9.37
N ASN A 127 -15.06 18.17 -8.29
CA ASN A 127 -14.43 18.22 -6.96
C ASN A 127 -13.04 17.57 -6.95
N SER A 128 -12.89 16.41 -7.59
CA SER A 128 -11.61 15.73 -7.72
C SER A 128 -10.62 16.56 -8.53
N PHE A 129 -11.04 17.12 -9.66
CA PHE A 129 -10.20 17.99 -10.48
C PHE A 129 -9.73 19.23 -9.73
N THR A 130 -10.66 19.91 -9.03
CA THR A 130 -10.36 21.08 -8.20
C THR A 130 -9.33 20.73 -7.12
N LEU A 131 -9.52 19.60 -6.42
CA LEU A 131 -8.57 19.13 -5.43
C LEU A 131 -7.18 18.87 -6.05
N TYR A 132 -7.12 18.27 -7.25
CA TYR A 132 -5.85 17.94 -7.89
C TYR A 132 -5.07 19.19 -8.30
N ILE A 133 -5.76 20.19 -8.86
CA ILE A 133 -5.15 21.49 -9.20
C ILE A 133 -4.69 22.21 -7.93
N ALA A 134 -5.52 22.25 -6.88
CA ALA A 134 -5.16 22.87 -5.61
C ALA A 134 -3.96 22.18 -4.97
N ALA A 135 -3.93 20.84 -4.97
CA ALA A 135 -2.80 20.05 -4.46
C ALA A 135 -1.53 20.29 -5.27
N MET A 136 -1.64 20.39 -6.60
CA MET A 136 -0.52 20.72 -7.46
C MET A 136 0.06 22.09 -7.09
N ILE A 137 -0.77 23.13 -7.06
CA ILE A 137 -0.35 24.49 -6.67
C ILE A 137 0.30 24.48 -5.29
N TYR A 138 -0.33 23.82 -4.31
CA TYR A 138 0.20 23.70 -2.95
C TYR A 138 1.60 23.05 -2.92
N ILE A 139 1.80 21.94 -3.63
CA ILE A 139 3.09 21.25 -3.69
C ILE A 139 4.16 22.12 -4.35
N PHE A 140 3.84 22.78 -5.47
CA PHE A 140 4.79 23.67 -6.15
C PHE A 140 5.21 24.85 -5.26
N ILE A 141 4.25 25.47 -4.57
CA ILE A 141 4.51 26.56 -3.63
C ILE A 141 5.33 26.06 -2.44
N GLY A 142 4.93 24.93 -1.85
CA GLY A 142 5.62 24.33 -0.71
C GLY A 142 7.07 23.95 -1.02
N ALA A 143 7.29 23.31 -2.17
CA ALA A 143 8.62 22.95 -2.64
C ALA A 143 9.50 24.20 -2.82
N TYR A 144 8.97 25.26 -3.44
CA TYR A 144 9.70 26.52 -3.62
C TYR A 144 10.15 27.15 -2.29
N PHE A 145 9.27 27.16 -1.28
CA PHE A 145 9.62 27.68 0.03
C PHE A 145 10.63 26.79 0.76
N GLU A 146 10.49 25.46 0.65
CA GLU A 146 11.43 24.52 1.26
C GLU A 146 12.83 24.65 0.65
N GLU A 147 12.94 24.81 -0.67
CA GLU A 147 14.23 25.02 -1.34
C GLU A 147 14.91 26.33 -0.93
N ARG A 148 14.13 27.40 -0.76
CA ARG A 148 14.65 28.67 -0.22
C ARG A 148 15.10 28.55 1.23
N LYS A 149 14.38 27.79 2.04
CA LYS A 149 14.74 27.51 3.43
C LYS A 149 16.03 26.70 3.50
N LEU A 150 16.14 25.62 2.74
CA LEU A 150 17.33 24.78 2.65
C LEU A 150 18.55 25.57 2.14
N ALA A 151 18.37 26.44 1.14
CA ALA A 151 19.44 27.30 0.65
C ALA A 151 19.96 28.28 1.71
N ARG A 152 19.09 28.79 2.59
CA ARG A 152 19.49 29.66 3.71
C ARG A 152 20.19 28.90 4.83
N GLU A 153 19.76 27.69 5.13
CA GLU A 153 20.25 26.89 6.25
C GLU A 153 21.59 26.20 5.94
N PHE A 154 21.75 25.69 4.72
CA PHE A 154 22.90 24.86 4.33
C PHE A 154 23.86 25.53 3.33
N GLY A 155 23.51 26.71 2.80
CA GLY A 155 24.39 27.55 1.98
C GLY A 155 25.10 26.81 0.84
N ALA A 156 26.44 26.81 0.86
CA ALA A 156 27.28 26.23 -0.19
C ALA A 156 27.07 24.72 -0.38
N ALA A 157 26.82 23.97 0.70
CA ALA A 157 26.60 22.53 0.62
C ALA A 157 25.31 22.20 -0.15
N TYR A 158 24.26 23.01 0.05
CA TYR A 158 23.01 22.85 -0.68
C TYR A 158 23.10 23.34 -2.13
N ALA A 159 23.88 24.39 -2.40
CA ALA A 159 24.14 24.85 -3.76
C ALA A 159 24.83 23.76 -4.61
N GLU A 160 25.80 23.03 -4.03
CA GLU A 160 26.43 21.89 -4.70
C GLU A 160 25.43 20.75 -4.96
N TYR A 161 24.60 20.41 -3.97
CA TYR A 161 23.54 19.40 -4.12
C TYR A 161 22.53 19.77 -5.21
N ARG A 162 22.02 21.00 -5.19
CA ARG A 162 21.06 21.54 -6.17
C ARG A 162 21.59 21.48 -7.61
N SER A 163 22.90 21.62 -7.80
CA SER A 163 23.53 21.52 -9.13
C SER A 163 23.45 20.11 -9.73
N LYS A 164 23.31 19.08 -8.88
CA LYS A 164 23.26 17.66 -9.25
C LYS A 164 21.84 17.09 -9.21
N THR A 165 20.93 17.72 -8.48
CA THR A 165 19.56 17.22 -8.27
C THR A 165 18.53 18.33 -8.50
N PRO A 166 17.92 18.43 -9.70
CA PRO A 166 16.85 19.39 -9.97
C PRO A 166 15.57 19.01 -9.21
N MET A 167 14.77 20.02 -8.86
CA MET A 167 13.62 19.86 -7.96
C MET A 167 12.49 18.96 -8.50
N PHE A 168 12.12 19.08 -9.77
CA PHE A 168 10.94 18.39 -10.33
C PHE A 168 11.22 17.54 -11.56
N ILE A 169 11.97 18.08 -12.53
CA ILE A 169 12.24 17.40 -13.80
C ILE A 169 13.72 17.03 -13.83
N PRO A 170 14.06 15.73 -13.80
CA PRO A 170 15.43 15.28 -14.04
C PRO A 170 15.89 15.85 -15.38
N CYS A 171 17.03 16.55 -15.39
CA CYS A 171 17.69 17.21 -16.53
C CYS A 171 17.32 18.68 -16.84
N LEU A 172 16.28 19.26 -16.24
CA LEU A 172 16.08 20.72 -16.31
C LEU A 172 16.80 21.37 -15.12
N LYS A 173 18.02 21.85 -15.37
CA LYS A 173 18.76 22.66 -14.38
C LYS A 173 17.98 23.97 -14.16
N GLY A 174 17.56 24.23 -12.93
CA GLY A 174 16.93 25.49 -12.49
C GLY A 174 17.82 26.29 -11.54
#